data_AF-A0A941L2D5-F1
#
_entry.id   AF-A0A941L2D5-F1
#
_cell.length_a   1.000
_cell.length_b   1.000
_cell.length_c   1.000
_cell.angle_alpha   90.00
_cell.angle_beta   90.00
_cell.angle_gamma   90.00
#
_symmetry.space_group_name_H-M   'P 1'
#
loop_
_entity.id
_entity.type
_entity.pdbx_description
1 polymer ?
#
loop_
_entity_poly.entity_id
_entity_poly.type
_entity_poly.pdbx_seq_one_letter_code
_entity_poly.pdbx_strand_id
1 'polypeptide(L)'
;MKTSIIFRYILLAVFNAGVFYAIPLSIAFEAWFLLSLIILNAFLVNIVYLTDRFKPMKWILPGMIFMISFVVFPAIYNTYVSFTNWSTGHILNKTQAIKVLEDRTFTPEDQKDILFDLYVLQDQNL
;
A
#
# COMPACT_ATOMS: atom_id res chain seq x y z
N MET A 1 -20.30 1.23 -38.15
CA MET A 1 -20.20 1.38 -36.67
C MET A 1 -18.90 2.08 -36.34
N LYS A 2 -18.93 3.09 -35.45
CA LYS A 2 -17.72 3.86 -35.09
C LYS A 2 -16.79 2.97 -34.26
N THR A 3 -15.83 2.31 -34.91
CA THR A 3 -14.81 1.43 -34.31
C THR A 3 -14.13 2.03 -33.08
N SER A 4 -13.90 3.36 -33.09
CA SER A 4 -13.38 4.14 -31.96
C SER A 4 -14.19 3.99 -30.66
N ILE A 5 -15.52 3.86 -30.74
CA ILE A 5 -16.39 3.75 -29.56
C ILE A 5 -16.21 2.38 -28.91
N ILE A 6 -16.16 1.32 -29.71
CA ILE A 6 -15.98 -0.06 -29.23
C ILE A 6 -14.64 -0.18 -28.52
N PHE A 7 -13.57 0.33 -29.13
CA PHE A 7 -12.23 0.32 -28.55
C PHE A 7 -12.18 1.04 -27.19
N ARG A 8 -12.83 2.22 -27.08
CA ARG A 8 -12.93 2.97 -25.82
C ARG A 8 -13.58 2.15 -24.71
N TYR A 9 -14.70 1.48 -24.99
CA TYR A 9 -15.41 0.71 -23.97
C TYR A 9 -14.67 -0.58 -23.60
N ILE A 10 -13.98 -1.22 -24.54
CA ILE A 10 -13.11 -2.37 -24.24
C ILE A 10 -12.00 -1.95 -23.26
N LEU A 11 -11.30 -0.85 -23.54
CA LEU A 11 -10.27 -0.35 -22.63
C LEU A 11 -10.81 0.01 -21.25
N LEU A 12 -11.97 0.66 -21.19
CA LEU A 12 -12.63 0.95 -19.91
C LEU A 12 -13.05 -0.32 -19.17
N ALA A 13 -13.51 -1.35 -19.87
CA ALA A 13 -13.88 -2.62 -19.26
C ALA A 13 -12.66 -3.33 -18.67
N VAL A 14 -11.55 -3.37 -19.40
CA VAL A 14 -10.27 -3.94 -18.91
C VAL A 14 -9.77 -3.17 -17.69
N PHE A 15 -9.79 -1.84 -17.75
CA PHE A 15 -9.41 -0.99 -16.61
C PHE A 15 -10.28 -1.28 -15.37
N ASN A 16 -11.61 -1.28 -15.53
CA ASN A 16 -12.52 -1.56 -14.43
C ASN A 16 -12.37 -2.99 -13.90
N ALA A 17 -12.12 -3.99 -14.76
CA ALA A 17 -11.83 -5.35 -14.30
C ALA A 17 -10.58 -5.39 -13.41
N GLY A 18 -9.53 -4.64 -13.77
CA GLY A 18 -8.34 -4.47 -12.93
C GLY A 18 -8.65 -3.81 -11.58
N VAL A 19 -9.49 -2.77 -11.58
CA VAL A 19 -9.95 -2.11 -10.35
C VAL A 19 -10.72 -3.09 -9.45
N PHE A 20 -11.69 -3.81 -10.01
CA PHE A 20 -12.49 -4.79 -9.28
C PHE A 20 -11.65 -5.92 -8.69
N TYR A 21 -10.62 -6.37 -9.41
CA TYR A 21 -9.67 -7.36 -8.91
C TYR A 21 -8.78 -6.79 -7.78
N ALA A 22 -8.35 -5.53 -7.90
CA ALA A 22 -7.44 -4.91 -6.95
C ALA A 22 -8.11 -4.55 -5.61
N ILE A 23 -9.42 -4.30 -5.58
CA ILE A 23 -10.17 -3.97 -4.35
C ILE A 23 -10.05 -5.06 -3.27
N PRO A 24 -10.44 -6.33 -3.50
CA PRO A 24 -10.35 -7.37 -2.47
C PRO A 24 -8.90 -7.65 -2.06
N LEU A 25 -7.94 -7.55 -2.99
CA LEU A 25 -6.52 -7.68 -2.68
C LEU A 25 -6.05 -6.59 -1.72
N SER A 26 -6.45 -5.34 -1.98
CA SER A 26 -6.09 -4.19 -1.13
C SER A 26 -6.70 -4.31 0.26
N ILE A 27 -7.92 -4.86 0.37
CA ILE A 27 -8.56 -5.13 1.66
C ILE A 27 -7.84 -6.26 2.40
N ALA A 28 -7.48 -7.35 1.70
CA ALA A 28 -6.81 -8.51 2.31
C ALA A 28 -5.44 -8.16 2.91
N PHE A 29 -4.71 -7.22 2.31
CA PHE A 29 -3.42 -6.73 2.84
C PHE A 29 -3.56 -5.52 3.77
N GLU A 30 -4.78 -5.15 4.17
CA GLU A 30 -5.06 -3.95 4.98
C GLU A 30 -4.46 -2.65 4.39
N ALA A 31 -4.28 -2.62 3.06
CA ALA A 31 -3.72 -1.50 2.33
C ALA A 31 -4.80 -0.43 2.07
N TRP A 32 -5.40 0.09 3.16
CA TRP A 32 -6.48 1.09 3.13
C TRP A 32 -6.12 2.32 2.31
N PHE A 33 -4.85 2.70 2.38
CA PHE A 33 -4.31 3.79 1.59
C PHE A 33 -4.41 3.50 0.08
N LEU A 34 -3.86 2.37 -0.39
CA LEU A 34 -3.92 1.97 -1.79
C LEU A 34 -5.37 1.84 -2.28
N LEU A 35 -6.24 1.28 -1.45
CA LEU A 35 -7.67 1.14 -1.74
C LEU A 35 -8.32 2.51 -2.02
N SER A 36 -8.03 3.53 -1.20
CA SER A 36 -8.59 4.87 -1.40
C SER A 36 -8.17 5.49 -2.74
N LEU A 37 -6.90 5.32 -3.14
CA LEU A 37 -6.40 5.79 -4.43
C LEU A 37 -7.05 5.05 -5.60
N ILE A 38 -7.21 3.72 -5.50
CA ILE A 38 -7.85 2.91 -6.52
C ILE A 38 -9.29 3.40 -6.75
N ILE A 39 -10.06 3.59 -5.67
CA ILE A 39 -11.46 4.03 -5.75
C ILE A 39 -11.54 5.45 -6.35
N LEU A 40 -10.72 6.39 -5.87
CA LEU A 40 -10.72 7.77 -6.36
C LEU A 40 -10.38 7.84 -7.85
N ASN A 41 -9.32 7.15 -8.27
CA ASN A 41 -8.90 7.15 -9.68
C ASN A 41 -9.93 6.42 -10.56
N ALA A 42 -10.50 5.30 -10.10
CA ALA A 42 -11.57 4.61 -10.81
C ALA A 42 -12.78 5.52 -11.01
N PHE A 43 -13.19 6.26 -9.98
CA PHE A 43 -14.28 7.22 -10.08
C PHE A 43 -13.99 8.32 -11.11
N LEU A 44 -12.79 8.93 -11.05
CA LEU A 44 -12.37 9.98 -11.98
C LEU A 44 -12.29 9.50 -13.45
N VAL A 45 -11.77 8.29 -13.67
CA VAL A 45 -11.71 7.70 -15.01
C VAL A 45 -13.10 7.42 -15.55
N ASN A 46 -13.97 6.77 -14.76
CA ASN A 46 -15.31 6.44 -15.21
C ASN A 46 -16.14 7.69 -15.51
N ILE A 47 -16.13 8.71 -14.64
CA ILE A 47 -16.93 9.94 -14.86
C ILE A 47 -16.49 10.70 -16.12
N VAL A 48 -15.17 10.76 -16.38
CA VAL A 48 -14.61 11.51 -17.52
C VAL A 48 -14.80 10.77 -18.84
N TYR A 49 -14.60 9.46 -18.87
CA TYR A 49 -14.63 8.69 -20.13
C TYR A 49 -16.01 8.15 -20.49
N LEU A 50 -16.93 7.96 -19.53
CA LEU A 50 -18.33 7.62 -19.82
C LEU A 50 -19.13 8.84 -20.30
N THR A 51 -18.77 10.05 -19.86
CA THR A 51 -19.50 11.28 -20.18
C THR A 51 -18.88 12.00 -21.40
N ASP A 52 -19.72 12.55 -22.27
CA ASP A 52 -19.25 13.35 -23.42
C ASP A 52 -19.06 14.84 -23.11
N ARG A 53 -19.47 15.29 -21.92
CA ARG A 53 -19.34 16.68 -21.44
C ARG A 53 -17.89 17.07 -21.14
N PHE A 54 -17.07 16.15 -20.63
CA PHE A 54 -15.70 16.44 -20.17
C PHE A 54 -14.63 16.16 -21.23
N LYS A 55 -14.78 16.71 -22.44
CA LYS A 55 -13.78 16.51 -23.52
C LYS A 55 -12.37 16.99 -23.17
N PRO A 56 -12.17 18.18 -22.55
CA PRO A 56 -10.82 18.64 -22.18
C PRO A 56 -10.17 17.74 -21.12
N MET A 57 -10.97 17.23 -20.18
CA MET A 57 -10.48 16.42 -19.08
C MET A 57 -9.85 15.10 -19.56
N LYS A 58 -10.27 14.55 -20.70
CA LYS A 58 -9.70 13.32 -21.27
C LYS A 58 -8.20 13.43 -21.58
N TRP A 59 -7.68 14.64 -21.78
CA TRP A 59 -6.25 14.91 -22.02
C TRP A 59 -5.48 15.17 -20.73
N ILE A 60 -6.14 15.76 -19.74
CA ILE A 60 -5.52 16.14 -18.46
C ILE A 60 -5.53 14.98 -17.46
N LEU A 61 -6.58 14.15 -17.49
CA LEU A 61 -6.83 13.11 -16.52
C LEU A 61 -5.63 12.16 -16.32
N PRO A 62 -4.95 11.66 -17.36
CA PRO A 62 -3.79 10.78 -17.16
C PRO A 62 -2.71 11.46 -16.30
N GLY A 63 -2.35 12.71 -16.61
CA GLY A 63 -1.39 13.46 -15.81
C GLY A 63 -1.89 13.78 -14.40
N MET A 64 -3.19 14.07 -14.27
CA MET A 64 -3.82 14.32 -12.98
C MET A 64 -3.82 13.09 -12.06
N ILE A 65 -4.01 11.88 -12.60
CA ILE A 65 -3.92 10.61 -11.85
C ILE A 65 -2.53 10.46 -11.23
N PHE A 66 -1.47 10.71 -12.00
CA PHE A 66 -0.10 10.66 -11.50
C PHE A 66 0.17 11.77 -10.49
N MET A 67 -0.26 13.00 -10.76
CA MET A 67 -0.10 14.12 -9.85
C MET A 67 -0.81 13.88 -8.51
N ILE A 68 -2.05 13.39 -8.53
CA ILE A 68 -2.80 13.08 -7.31
C ILE A 68 -2.09 11.97 -6.52
N SER A 69 -1.69 10.90 -7.20
CA SER A 69 -1.11 9.71 -6.57
C SER A 69 0.29 9.97 -5.99
N PHE A 70 1.13 10.72 -6.70
CA PHE A 70 2.56 10.86 -6.37
C PHE A 70 2.96 12.23 -5.85
N VAL A 71 2.11 13.25 -5.94
CA VAL A 71 2.43 14.61 -5.48
C VAL A 71 1.44 15.08 -4.42
N VAL A 72 0.15 15.16 -4.76
CA VAL A 72 -0.88 15.67 -3.84
C VAL A 72 -1.01 14.76 -2.64
N PHE A 73 -1.05 13.44 -2.85
CA PHE A 73 -1.19 12.50 -1.76
C PHE A 73 -0.03 12.56 -0.74
N PRO A 74 1.26 12.42 -1.14
CA PRO A 74 2.36 12.52 -0.18
C PRO A 74 2.39 13.86 0.57
N ALA A 75 2.00 14.96 -0.08
CA ALA A 75 1.89 16.26 0.57
C ALA A 75 0.82 16.29 1.67
N ILE A 76 -0.38 15.74 1.40
CA ILE A 76 -1.45 15.62 2.40
C ILE A 76 -1.02 14.68 3.53
N TYR A 77 -0.41 13.54 3.19
CA TYR A 77 0.04 12.57 4.18
C TYR A 77 1.10 13.17 5.12
N ASN A 78 2.11 13.88 4.58
CA ASN A 78 3.09 14.58 5.39
C ASN A 78 2.45 15.65 6.28
N THR A 79 1.47 16.37 5.75
CA THR A 79 0.69 17.33 6.53
C THR A 79 -0.02 16.63 7.69
N TYR A 80 -0.69 15.49 7.46
CA TYR A 80 -1.30 14.69 8.53
C TYR A 80 -0.27 14.21 9.55
N VAL A 81 0.85 13.64 9.10
CA VAL A 81 1.93 13.16 9.98
C VAL A 81 2.51 14.29 10.82
N SER A 82 2.57 15.53 10.30
CA SER A 82 3.05 16.69 11.06
C SER A 82 2.18 17.04 12.27
N PHE A 83 0.92 16.61 12.28
CA PHE A 83 0.02 16.74 13.43
C PHE A 83 0.13 15.55 14.42
N THR A 84 0.98 14.57 14.13
CA THR A 84 1.20 13.39 14.98
C THR A 84 2.59 13.43 15.61
N ASN A 85 2.78 12.76 16.75
CA ASN A 85 4.09 12.60 17.39
C ASN A 85 4.92 11.49 16.71
N TRP A 86 5.08 11.57 15.39
CA TRP A 86 5.88 10.59 14.65
C TRP A 86 7.33 11.05 14.58
N SER A 87 8.14 10.50 15.48
CA SER A 87 9.55 10.86 15.68
C SER A 87 10.35 9.61 16.10
N THR A 88 11.69 9.72 16.13
CA THR A 88 12.56 8.70 16.70
C THR A 88 12.10 8.34 18.11
N GLY A 89 11.85 7.05 18.37
CA GLY A 89 11.27 6.54 19.62
C GLY A 89 9.74 6.39 19.64
N HIS A 90 9.02 6.95 18.66
CA HIS A 90 7.56 6.90 18.55
C HIS A 90 7.07 6.36 17.19
N ILE A 91 7.88 5.52 16.54
CA ILE A 91 7.58 4.97 15.22
C ILE A 91 6.62 3.78 15.25
N LEU A 92 6.49 3.12 16.40
CA LEU A 92 5.67 1.92 16.57
C LEU A 92 4.24 2.30 16.91
N ASN A 93 3.29 1.53 16.38
CA ASN A 93 1.93 1.58 16.89
C ASN A 93 1.87 0.96 18.31
N LYS A 94 0.80 1.25 19.05
CA LYS A 94 0.64 0.79 20.43
C LYS A 94 0.81 -0.73 20.56
N THR A 95 0.18 -1.50 19.69
CA THR A 95 0.22 -2.97 19.73
C THR A 95 1.62 -3.51 19.50
N GLN A 96 2.37 -2.93 18.56
CA GLN A 96 3.76 -3.27 18.29
C GLN A 96 4.66 -2.91 19.47
N ALA A 97 4.47 -1.73 20.07
CA ALA A 97 5.24 -1.32 21.24
C ALA A 97 5.02 -2.26 22.44
N ILE A 98 3.77 -2.68 22.69
CA ILE A 98 3.44 -3.67 23.73
C ILE A 98 4.16 -4.98 23.45
N LYS A 99 4.05 -5.51 22.23
CA LYS A 99 4.70 -6.76 21.85
C LYS A 99 6.22 -6.71 22.07
N VAL A 100 6.87 -5.62 21.65
CA VAL A 100 8.31 -5.43 21.87
C VAL A 100 8.67 -5.41 23.35
N LEU A 101 7.81 -4.86 24.21
CA LEU A 101 8.04 -4.86 25.66
C LEU A 101 7.80 -6.24 26.29
N GLU A 102 6.80 -6.98 25.83
CA GLU A 102 6.51 -8.35 26.27
C GLU A 102 7.62 -9.33 25.86
N ASP A 103 8.21 -9.14 24.68
CA ASP A 103 9.31 -9.97 24.15
C ASP A 103 10.66 -9.67 24.85
N ARG A 104 10.76 -8.64 25.70
CA ARG A 104 12.01 -8.34 26.42
C ARG A 104 12.24 -9.37 27.51
N THR A 105 13.33 -10.10 27.38
CA THR A 105 13.83 -11.00 28.42
C THR A 105 14.91 -10.32 29.26
N PHE A 106 15.04 -10.74 30.51
CA PHE A 106 16.14 -10.39 31.38
C PHE A 106 16.71 -11.67 31.99
N THR A 107 18.01 -11.68 32.25
CA THR A 107 18.68 -12.79 32.96
C THR A 107 18.60 -12.50 34.46
N PRO A 108 17.94 -13.34 35.28
CA PRO A 108 17.99 -13.24 36.73
C PRO A 108 19.43 -13.42 37.24
N GLU A 109 19.79 -12.76 38.34
CA GLU A 109 21.14 -12.81 38.91
C GLU A 109 21.56 -14.23 39.38
N ASP A 110 20.60 -15.13 39.63
CA ASP A 110 20.86 -16.51 40.07
C ASP A 110 20.97 -17.52 38.91
N GLN A 111 20.79 -17.08 37.66
CA GLN A 111 20.70 -17.97 36.52
C GLN A 111 22.09 -18.51 36.16
N LYS A 112 22.26 -19.83 36.23
CA LYS A 112 23.49 -20.51 35.78
C LYS A 112 23.62 -20.42 34.26
N ASP A 113 24.78 -20.01 33.78
CA ASP A 113 25.12 -19.98 32.35
C ASP A 113 24.94 -21.36 31.72
N ILE A 114 24.19 -21.41 30.62
CA ILE A 114 24.00 -22.63 29.83
C ILE A 114 25.12 -22.68 28.78
N LEU A 115 26.08 -23.57 28.96
CA LEU A 115 27.13 -23.85 27.97
C LEU A 115 26.57 -24.78 26.89
N PHE A 116 26.73 -24.40 25.63
CA PHE A 116 26.40 -25.24 24.49
C PHE A 116 27.64 -25.46 23.63
N ASP A 117 27.88 -26.71 23.27
CA ASP A 117 28.92 -27.09 22.32
C ASP A 117 28.29 -27.17 20.92
N LEU A 118 28.85 -26.42 19.97
CA LEU A 118 28.46 -26.49 18.57
C LEU A 118 29.30 -27.57 17.87
N TYR A 119 28.66 -28.68 17.52
CA TYR A 119 29.29 -29.73 16.71
C TYR A 119 28.99 -29.52 15.24
N VAL A 120 30.04 -29.37 14.43
CA VAL A 120 29.93 -29.38 12.97
C VAL A 120 29.96 -30.83 12.50
N LEU A 121 28.81 -31.34 12.05
CA LEU A 121 28.73 -32.65 11.41
C LEU A 121 29.10 -32.48 9.94
N GLN A 122 30.34 -32.82 9.59
CA GLN A 122 30.77 -32.93 8.20
C GLN A 122 30.53 -34.35 7.70
N ASP A 123 29.88 -34.48 6.54
CA ASP A 123 29.73 -35.77 5.85
C ASP A 123 31.12 -36.31 5.50
N GLN A 124 31.45 -37.50 6.01
CA GLN A 124 32.76 -38.13 5.84
C GLN A 124 32.93 -38.83 4.49
N ASN A 125 31.92 -38.79 3.60
CA ASN A 125 31.92 -39.48 2.30
C ASN A 125 32.08 -38.55 1.08
N LEU A 126 32.65 -37.35 1.24
CA LEU A 126 33.08 -36.47 0.14
C LEU A 126 34.60 -36.48 -0.03
#